data_AF-A0A7C1SIC6-F1
#
_entry.id   AF-A0A7C1SIC6-F1
#
_cell.length_a   1.000
_cell.length_b   1.000
_cell.length_c   1.000
_cell.angle_alpha   90.00
_cell.angle_beta   90.00
_cell.angle_gamma   90.00
#
_symmetry.space_group_name_H-M   'P 1'
#
loop_
_entity.id
_entity.type
_entity.pdbx_description
1 polymer ?
#
loop_
_entity_poly.entity_id
_entity_poly.type
_entity_poly.pdbx_seq_one_letter_code
_entity_poly.pdbx_strand_id
1 'polypeptide(L)'
;MADFIQVRGFEEALRPPVRPRRARITDHAVGPVRSLSDMAPRARLDRIARRVPEVMVKITGRPKDGRHLAAHLAYISRNSDLPLEGPDGERLETRDAVKALAADWMAEAEADPRRRKDGSVSLSIVLSMPPGTDPFRMHDASRAFAIQTFGETHPYVFAFHTDERHPHVHLTVRSLGHDGLKLNPRKADLEQWRQTFAAVLRDRGVEAEATPRRARGVVRKAEANAVRRIRDRFNKGQGQPAKADVGAVRAALDKTRPSMWRAAIHARQTAVRTFLVAQSMALSRSGDAENQRLAETLKAFVGSLPPVETRQEALAREIEVRRDKSAPETREPNHRR
;
A
#
# COMPACT_ATOMS: atom_id res chain seq x y z
N MET A 1 -18.08 -11.77 29.96
CA MET A 1 -17.09 -11.02 29.16
C MET A 1 -17.58 -9.58 29.11
N ALA A 2 -16.78 -8.61 29.56
CA ALA A 2 -17.18 -7.21 29.44
C ALA A 2 -17.17 -6.81 27.96
N ASP A 3 -18.22 -6.13 27.50
CA ASP A 3 -18.35 -5.69 26.11
C ASP A 3 -17.15 -4.82 25.70
N PHE A 4 -16.63 -5.05 24.50
CA PHE A 4 -15.57 -4.21 23.93
C PHE A 4 -16.09 -2.78 23.74
N ILE A 5 -15.54 -1.85 24.51
CA ILE A 5 -15.92 -0.44 24.44
C ILE A 5 -15.26 0.18 23.21
N GLN A 6 -16.03 0.39 22.14
CA GLN A 6 -15.55 1.12 20.97
C GLN A 6 -15.94 2.60 21.06
N VAL A 7 -14.95 3.50 21.07
CA VAL A 7 -15.21 4.94 20.98
C VAL A 7 -15.81 5.25 19.60
N ARG A 8 -16.91 6.03 19.57
CA ARG A 8 -17.56 6.43 18.32
C ARG A 8 -16.56 7.15 17.40
N GLY A 9 -16.52 6.76 16.14
CA GLY A 9 -15.62 7.34 15.13
C GLY A 9 -14.31 6.58 14.88
N PHE A 10 -14.04 5.47 15.59
CA PHE A 10 -12.88 4.59 15.36
C PHE A 10 -12.72 4.24 13.87
N GLU A 11 -13.77 3.64 13.32
CA GLU A 11 -13.80 3.18 11.95
C GLU A 11 -13.75 4.34 10.95
N GLU A 12 -14.14 5.55 11.35
CA GLU A 12 -14.10 6.72 10.47
C GLU A 12 -12.71 7.37 10.42
N ALA A 13 -12.03 7.46 11.57
CA ALA A 13 -10.67 7.98 11.68
C ALA A 13 -9.67 7.11 10.92
N LEU A 14 -9.82 5.79 11.04
CA LEU A 14 -8.95 4.78 10.42
C LEU A 14 -9.44 4.31 9.06
N ARG A 15 -10.63 4.76 8.62
CA ARG A 15 -11.18 4.40 7.31
C ARG A 15 -10.15 4.65 6.21
N PRO A 16 -10.09 3.88 5.14
CA PRO A 16 -9.44 4.36 3.91
C PRO A 16 -10.09 5.67 3.39
N PRO A 17 -9.38 6.51 2.61
CA PRO A 17 -9.93 7.77 2.12
C PRO A 17 -11.04 7.58 1.08
N VAL A 18 -11.29 6.34 0.66
CA VAL A 18 -12.34 5.98 -0.28
C VAL A 18 -13.54 5.48 0.52
N ARG A 19 -14.74 5.98 0.20
CA ARG A 19 -15.99 5.45 0.75
C ARG A 19 -16.48 4.34 -0.18
N PRO A 20 -16.24 3.04 0.12
CA PRO A 20 -16.63 1.94 -0.76
C PRO A 20 -18.12 1.96 -1.11
N ARG A 21 -19.00 2.26 -0.14
CA ARG A 21 -20.46 2.45 -0.36
C ARG A 21 -20.85 3.55 -1.36
N ARG A 22 -19.94 4.46 -1.70
CA ARG A 22 -20.16 5.54 -2.68
C ARG A 22 -19.22 5.45 -3.88
N ALA A 23 -18.32 4.47 -3.90
CA ALA A 23 -17.37 4.29 -4.98
C ALA A 23 -17.90 3.20 -5.92
N ARG A 24 -17.77 3.42 -7.24
CA ARG A 24 -17.95 2.33 -8.20
C ARG A 24 -16.84 1.31 -7.94
N ILE A 25 -17.23 0.15 -7.44
CA ILE A 25 -16.40 -1.04 -7.36
C ILE A 25 -16.60 -1.77 -8.68
N THR A 26 -15.50 -2.15 -9.32
CA THR A 26 -15.55 -2.66 -10.70
C THR A 26 -16.05 -4.08 -10.75
N ASP A 27 -15.83 -4.83 -9.66
CA ASP A 27 -16.26 -6.20 -9.54
C ASP A 27 -17.20 -6.35 -8.33
N HIS A 28 -18.50 -6.47 -8.60
CA HIS A 28 -19.52 -6.62 -7.56
C HIS A 28 -19.66 -8.08 -7.09
N ALA A 29 -19.09 -9.05 -7.81
CA ALA A 29 -19.27 -10.48 -7.57
C ALA A 29 -18.65 -10.94 -6.23
N VAL A 30 -17.64 -10.23 -5.74
CA VAL A 30 -16.90 -10.62 -4.54
C VAL A 30 -17.18 -9.62 -3.42
N GLY A 31 -18.31 -9.82 -2.74
CA GLY A 31 -18.43 -9.31 -1.37
C GLY A 31 -17.29 -9.91 -0.52
N PRO A 32 -16.71 -9.17 0.45
CA PRO A 32 -15.68 -9.75 1.31
C PRO A 32 -16.25 -11.01 1.97
N VAL A 33 -15.66 -12.18 1.72
CA VAL A 33 -15.96 -13.38 2.50
C VAL A 33 -15.35 -13.14 3.87
N ARG A 34 -16.23 -12.78 4.80
CA ARG A 34 -15.93 -12.30 6.14
C ARG A 34 -15.79 -13.51 7.04
N SER A 35 -14.57 -13.82 7.49
CA SER A 35 -14.45 -14.35 8.83
C SER A 35 -14.87 -13.23 9.80
N LEU A 36 -16.08 -13.33 10.36
CA LEU A 36 -16.68 -12.29 11.21
C LEU A 36 -15.85 -11.99 12.48
N SER A 37 -15.01 -12.94 12.93
CA SER A 37 -14.14 -12.78 14.10
C SER A 37 -12.85 -12.01 13.79
N ASP A 38 -12.27 -12.20 12.60
CA ASP A 38 -10.98 -11.61 12.23
C ASP A 38 -11.03 -10.09 12.01
N MET A 39 -12.20 -9.57 11.60
CA MET A 39 -12.43 -8.14 11.44
C MET A 39 -13.11 -7.49 12.65
N ALA A 40 -13.22 -8.20 13.78
CA ALA A 40 -13.74 -7.62 15.00
C ALA A 40 -12.94 -6.34 15.36
N PRO A 41 -13.60 -5.23 15.72
CA PRO A 41 -12.92 -3.97 16.01
C PRO A 41 -11.77 -4.10 17.03
N ARG A 42 -11.94 -4.97 18.04
CA ARG A 42 -10.93 -5.31 19.04
C ARG A 42 -9.69 -5.93 18.41
N ALA A 43 -9.85 -7.01 17.63
CA ALA A 43 -8.74 -7.73 16.99
C ALA A 43 -7.97 -6.82 16.01
N ARG A 44 -8.70 -6.01 15.24
CA ARG A 44 -8.10 -5.02 14.35
C ARG A 44 -7.31 -3.97 15.12
N LEU A 45 -7.86 -3.43 16.21
CA LEU A 45 -7.18 -2.46 17.05
C LEU A 45 -5.91 -3.03 17.69
N ASP A 46 -5.99 -4.27 18.18
CA ASP A 46 -4.85 -5.01 18.70
C ASP A 46 -3.73 -5.15 17.68
N ARG A 47 -4.04 -5.60 16.46
CA ARG A 47 -3.07 -5.69 15.36
C ARG A 47 -2.42 -4.35 15.01
N ILE A 48 -3.22 -3.27 15.00
CA ILE A 48 -2.71 -1.91 14.76
C ILE A 48 -1.77 -1.49 15.88
N ALA A 49 -2.16 -1.71 17.14
CA ALA A 49 -1.36 -1.36 18.31
C ALA A 49 -0.04 -2.14 18.35
N ARG A 50 -0.07 -3.43 18.02
CA ARG A 50 1.10 -4.31 17.90
C ARG A 50 1.95 -4.06 16.65
N ARG A 51 1.51 -3.20 15.73
CA ARG A 51 2.20 -2.88 14.47
C ARG A 51 2.49 -4.12 13.63
N VAL A 52 1.50 -5.00 13.48
CA VAL A 52 1.65 -6.17 12.61
C VAL A 52 2.02 -5.75 11.18
N PRO A 53 2.71 -6.62 10.42
CA PRO A 53 3.13 -6.34 9.04
C PRO A 53 2.00 -5.81 8.15
N GLU A 54 2.31 -4.78 7.36
CA GLU A 54 1.36 -4.19 6.42
C GLU A 54 1.48 -4.84 5.04
N VAL A 55 0.37 -5.30 4.49
CA VAL A 55 0.34 -5.86 3.13
C VAL A 55 0.55 -4.80 2.06
N MET A 56 1.11 -5.18 0.92
CA MET A 56 1.21 -4.30 -0.25
C MET A 56 0.53 -4.94 -1.45
N VAL A 57 -0.45 -4.22 -1.99
CA VAL A 57 -1.06 -4.51 -3.29
C VAL A 57 -0.90 -3.29 -4.19
N LYS A 58 -0.29 -3.49 -5.37
CA LYS A 58 -0.01 -2.43 -6.33
C LYS A 58 -0.24 -2.91 -7.76
N ILE A 59 -0.85 -2.06 -8.57
CA ILE A 59 -0.85 -2.21 -10.04
C ILE A 59 0.48 -1.67 -10.58
N THR A 60 1.20 -2.51 -11.31
CA THR A 60 2.53 -2.19 -11.85
C THR A 60 2.51 -1.94 -13.35
N GLY A 61 1.52 -2.46 -14.07
CA GLY A 61 1.47 -2.38 -15.53
C GLY A 61 0.08 -2.65 -16.09
N ARG A 62 -0.10 -2.28 -17.35
CA ARG A 62 -1.29 -2.54 -18.17
C ARG A 62 -0.86 -2.81 -19.61
N PRO A 63 -0.33 -4.02 -19.92
CA PRO A 63 0.02 -4.39 -21.29
C PRO A 63 -1.15 -4.17 -22.25
N LYS A 64 -0.88 -3.63 -23.44
CA LYS A 64 -1.91 -3.25 -24.44
C LYS A 64 -1.91 -4.12 -25.69
N ASP A 65 -0.89 -4.94 -25.86
CA ASP A 65 -0.71 -5.84 -26.99
C ASP A 65 -0.06 -7.16 -26.53
N GLY A 66 -0.18 -8.18 -27.37
CA GLY A 66 0.31 -9.53 -27.09
C GLY A 66 1.83 -9.59 -26.91
N ARG A 67 2.60 -8.75 -27.61
CA ARG A 67 4.07 -8.73 -27.48
C ARG A 67 4.50 -8.26 -26.09
N HIS A 68 3.93 -7.16 -25.61
CA HIS A 68 4.20 -6.66 -24.26
C HIS A 68 3.69 -7.61 -23.19
N LEU A 69 2.55 -8.28 -23.42
CA LEU A 69 2.05 -9.31 -22.53
C LEU A 69 3.03 -10.50 -22.44
N ALA A 70 3.43 -11.07 -23.58
CA ALA A 70 4.39 -12.18 -23.62
C ALA A 70 5.72 -11.82 -22.96
N ALA A 71 6.24 -10.61 -23.21
CA ALA A 71 7.46 -10.13 -22.55
C ALA A 71 7.28 -9.99 -21.02
N HIS A 72 6.12 -9.52 -20.57
CA HIS A 72 5.80 -9.44 -19.14
C HIS A 72 5.71 -10.82 -18.50
N LEU A 73 4.99 -11.77 -19.13
CA LEU A 73 4.85 -13.13 -18.63
C LEU A 73 6.19 -13.88 -18.60
N ALA A 74 7.01 -13.71 -19.63
CA ALA A 74 8.38 -14.22 -19.64
C ALA A 74 9.23 -13.61 -18.53
N TYR A 75 9.11 -12.31 -18.27
CA TYR A 75 9.83 -11.65 -17.18
C TYR A 75 9.43 -12.21 -15.80
N ILE A 76 8.14 -12.29 -15.50
CA ILE A 76 7.66 -12.76 -14.20
C ILE A 76 7.85 -14.27 -14.02
N SER A 77 7.92 -15.07 -15.08
CA SER A 77 8.26 -16.50 -14.99
C SER A 77 9.78 -16.74 -14.99
N ARG A 78 10.61 -15.68 -15.00
CA ARG A 78 12.08 -15.80 -15.19
C ARG A 78 12.43 -16.65 -16.42
N ASN A 79 11.76 -16.40 -17.53
CA ASN A 79 11.83 -17.19 -18.77
C ASN A 79 11.46 -18.67 -18.61
N SER A 80 10.43 -18.94 -17.80
CA SER A 80 9.91 -20.28 -17.45
C SER A 80 10.75 -21.07 -16.44
N ASP A 81 11.75 -20.44 -15.80
CA ASP A 81 12.42 -21.04 -14.62
C ASP A 81 11.48 -21.09 -13.40
N LEU A 82 10.44 -20.26 -13.38
CA LEU A 82 9.37 -20.29 -12.40
C LEU A 82 8.03 -20.60 -13.09
N PRO A 83 7.22 -21.52 -12.54
CA PRO A 83 5.91 -21.82 -13.10
C PRO A 83 4.99 -20.60 -13.02
N LEU A 84 4.18 -20.41 -14.06
CA LEU A 84 2.97 -19.59 -13.92
C LEU A 84 1.82 -20.49 -13.47
N GLU A 85 1.21 -20.17 -12.33
CA GLU A 85 0.02 -20.85 -11.84
C GLU A 85 -1.24 -20.13 -12.29
N GLY A 86 -2.24 -20.86 -12.76
CA GLY A 86 -3.56 -20.32 -13.08
C GLY A 86 -4.67 -20.76 -12.11
N PRO A 87 -5.95 -20.47 -12.42
CA PRO A 87 -7.09 -20.68 -11.52
C PRO A 87 -7.32 -22.13 -11.08
N ASP A 88 -7.08 -23.11 -11.93
CA ASP A 88 -7.36 -24.53 -11.68
C ASP A 88 -6.13 -25.27 -11.11
N GLY A 89 -5.09 -24.52 -10.73
CA GLY A 89 -3.80 -25.07 -10.31
C GLY A 89 -2.94 -25.55 -11.48
N GLU A 90 -3.30 -25.18 -12.71
CA GLU A 90 -2.47 -25.44 -13.88
C GLU A 90 -1.13 -24.71 -13.77
N ARG A 91 -0.07 -25.35 -14.26
CA ARG A 91 1.29 -24.81 -14.22
C ARG A 91 1.85 -24.69 -15.63
N LEU A 92 2.08 -23.46 -16.08
CA LEU A 92 2.76 -23.19 -17.35
C LEU A 92 4.27 -23.08 -17.09
N GLU A 93 5.01 -24.09 -17.56
CA GLU A 93 6.45 -24.25 -17.29
C GLU A 93 7.32 -24.14 -18.54
N THR A 94 6.72 -23.88 -19.71
CA THR A 94 7.46 -23.75 -20.96
C THR A 94 7.28 -22.38 -21.59
N ARG A 95 8.31 -21.92 -22.29
CA ARG A 95 8.29 -20.60 -22.97
C ARG A 95 7.21 -20.55 -24.05
N ASP A 96 6.95 -21.68 -24.70
CA ASP A 96 5.93 -21.76 -25.75
C ASP A 96 4.52 -21.74 -25.16
N ALA A 97 4.28 -22.38 -24.02
CA ALA A 97 3.01 -22.27 -23.31
C ALA A 97 2.74 -20.82 -22.85
N VAL A 98 3.78 -20.13 -22.34
CA VAL A 98 3.68 -18.71 -21.98
C VAL A 98 3.35 -17.81 -23.19
N LYS A 99 3.97 -18.06 -24.34
CA LYS A 99 3.68 -17.32 -25.58
C LYS A 99 2.28 -17.61 -26.11
N ALA A 100 1.85 -18.88 -26.07
CA ALA A 100 0.51 -19.29 -26.48
C ALA A 100 -0.55 -18.57 -25.65
N LEU A 101 -0.42 -18.58 -24.33
CA LEU A 101 -1.33 -17.86 -23.43
C LEU A 101 -1.43 -16.36 -23.78
N ALA A 102 -0.31 -15.71 -24.07
CA ALA A 102 -0.30 -14.30 -24.46
C ALA A 102 -0.98 -14.05 -25.82
N ALA A 103 -0.82 -14.97 -26.77
CA ALA A 103 -1.49 -14.92 -28.06
C ALA A 103 -3.01 -15.13 -27.92
N ASP A 104 -3.43 -16.12 -27.13
CA ASP A 104 -4.84 -16.42 -26.87
C ASP A 104 -5.54 -15.23 -26.22
N TRP A 105 -4.94 -14.63 -25.19
CA TRP A 105 -5.52 -13.44 -24.54
C TRP A 105 -5.58 -12.23 -25.48
N MET A 106 -4.64 -12.12 -26.42
CA MET A 106 -4.67 -11.07 -27.43
C MET A 106 -5.78 -11.31 -28.44
N ALA A 107 -5.96 -12.55 -28.93
CA ALA A 107 -7.02 -12.92 -29.86
C ALA A 107 -8.41 -12.67 -29.25
N GLU A 108 -8.62 -13.06 -28.00
CA GLU A 108 -9.82 -12.77 -27.22
C GLU A 108 -10.10 -11.26 -27.10
N ALA A 109 -9.05 -10.47 -26.88
CA ALA A 109 -9.19 -9.03 -26.86
C ALA A 109 -9.54 -8.47 -28.26
N GLU A 110 -8.95 -8.98 -29.34
CA GLU A 110 -9.26 -8.56 -30.73
C GLU A 110 -10.68 -8.94 -31.16
N ALA A 111 -11.19 -10.06 -30.67
CA ALA A 111 -12.55 -10.51 -30.92
C ALA A 111 -13.62 -9.64 -30.21
N ASP A 112 -13.29 -8.89 -29.16
CA ASP A 112 -14.23 -7.97 -28.50
C ASP A 112 -14.57 -6.76 -29.41
N PRO A 113 -15.81 -6.65 -29.93
CA PRO A 113 -16.20 -5.55 -30.81
C PRO A 113 -16.18 -4.18 -30.11
N ARG A 114 -16.15 -4.16 -28.76
CA ARG A 114 -16.06 -2.95 -27.94
C ARG A 114 -14.61 -2.58 -27.61
N ARG A 115 -13.62 -3.28 -28.19
CA ARG A 115 -12.21 -2.97 -27.96
C ARG A 115 -11.83 -1.63 -28.56
N ARG A 116 -11.22 -0.79 -27.72
CA ARG A 116 -10.49 0.39 -28.17
C ARG A 116 -9.06 0.01 -28.51
N LYS A 117 -8.49 0.66 -29.51
CA LYS A 117 -7.08 0.48 -29.93
C LYS A 117 -6.08 0.64 -28.77
N ASP A 118 -6.39 1.48 -27.79
CA ASP A 118 -5.55 1.77 -26.63
C ASP A 118 -5.91 0.98 -25.35
N GLY A 119 -6.88 0.05 -25.45
CA GLY A 119 -7.34 -0.79 -24.35
C GLY A 119 -6.26 -1.77 -23.89
N SER A 120 -6.18 -1.99 -22.57
CA SER A 120 -5.28 -3.01 -22.04
C SER A 120 -5.79 -4.41 -22.36
N VAL A 121 -4.86 -5.33 -22.62
CA VAL A 121 -5.11 -6.78 -22.74
C VAL A 121 -5.07 -7.40 -21.35
N SER A 122 -4.19 -6.92 -20.47
CA SER A 122 -4.07 -7.42 -19.10
C SER A 122 -3.75 -6.32 -18.09
N LEU A 123 -3.89 -6.66 -16.82
CA LEU A 123 -3.54 -5.86 -15.66
C LEU A 123 -2.48 -6.60 -14.85
N SER A 124 -1.33 -5.96 -14.64
CA SER A 124 -0.26 -6.50 -13.80
C SER A 124 -0.39 -5.98 -12.36
N ILE A 125 -0.49 -6.88 -11.41
CA ILE A 125 -0.63 -6.64 -9.97
C ILE A 125 0.56 -7.28 -9.26
N VAL A 126 1.07 -6.63 -8.22
CA VAL A 126 2.05 -7.20 -7.29
C VAL A 126 1.43 -7.27 -5.90
N LEU A 127 1.53 -8.44 -5.29
CA LEU A 127 1.26 -8.70 -3.88
C LEU A 127 2.62 -8.87 -3.19
N SER A 128 2.90 -8.16 -2.11
CA SER A 128 4.16 -8.35 -1.38
C SER A 128 3.99 -8.23 0.12
N MET A 129 4.87 -8.90 0.87
CA MET A 129 4.96 -8.80 2.32
C MET A 129 6.35 -8.33 2.78
N PRO A 130 6.47 -7.79 4.01
CA PRO A 130 7.77 -7.48 4.61
C PRO A 130 8.67 -8.72 4.75
N PRO A 131 10.00 -8.53 4.86
CA PRO A 131 10.95 -9.62 5.02
C PRO A 131 10.67 -10.39 6.30
N GLY A 132 10.91 -11.70 6.28
CA GLY A 132 10.60 -12.61 7.40
C GLY A 132 9.19 -13.19 7.38
N THR A 133 8.39 -12.87 6.36
CA THR A 133 7.11 -13.56 6.13
C THR A 133 7.36 -14.95 5.56
N ASP A 134 6.67 -15.96 6.09
CA ASP A 134 6.77 -17.34 5.62
C ASP A 134 6.41 -17.46 4.13
N PRO A 135 7.34 -17.91 3.25
CA PRO A 135 7.10 -17.96 1.81
C PRO A 135 5.99 -18.93 1.40
N PHE A 136 5.86 -20.08 2.08
CA PHE A 136 4.87 -21.09 1.72
C PHE A 136 3.44 -20.59 1.99
N ARG A 137 3.19 -20.06 3.20
CA ARG A 137 1.91 -19.45 3.57
C ARG A 137 1.61 -18.22 2.72
N MET A 138 2.62 -17.43 2.36
CA MET A 138 2.43 -16.31 1.44
C MET A 138 1.99 -16.78 0.05
N HIS A 139 2.62 -17.82 -0.48
CA HIS A 139 2.26 -18.39 -1.77
C HIS A 139 0.80 -18.86 -1.76
N ASP A 140 0.42 -19.65 -0.75
CA ASP A 140 -0.94 -20.15 -0.61
C ASP A 140 -1.96 -19.03 -0.38
N ALA A 141 -1.60 -17.99 0.39
CA ALA A 141 -2.44 -16.80 0.59
C ALA A 141 -2.66 -16.03 -0.72
N SER A 142 -1.64 -15.96 -1.56
CA SER A 142 -1.73 -15.29 -2.86
C SER A 142 -2.62 -16.06 -3.84
N ARG A 143 -2.57 -17.40 -3.81
CA ARG A 143 -3.49 -18.26 -4.56
C ARG A 143 -4.94 -18.03 -4.12
N ALA A 144 -5.22 -18.08 -2.82
CA ALA A 144 -6.56 -17.83 -2.31
C ALA A 144 -7.04 -16.40 -2.59
N PHE A 145 -6.16 -15.40 -2.51
CA PHE A 145 -6.48 -14.04 -2.94
C PHE A 145 -6.90 -13.99 -4.41
N ALA A 146 -6.16 -14.66 -5.31
CA ALA A 146 -6.44 -14.65 -6.74
C ALA A 146 -7.78 -15.34 -7.05
N ILE A 147 -8.00 -16.54 -6.48
CA ILE A 147 -9.27 -17.28 -6.59
C ILE A 147 -10.43 -16.40 -6.10
N GLN A 148 -10.31 -15.87 -4.87
CA GLN A 148 -11.39 -15.10 -4.27
C GLN A 148 -11.67 -13.80 -5.04
N THR A 149 -10.66 -13.14 -5.58
CA THR A 149 -10.82 -11.81 -6.19
C THR A 149 -11.19 -11.87 -7.67
N PHE A 150 -10.69 -12.88 -8.40
CA PHE A 150 -10.79 -12.94 -9.86
C PHE A 150 -11.30 -14.28 -10.40
N GLY A 151 -11.29 -15.36 -9.62
CA GLY A 151 -11.56 -16.73 -10.12
C GLY A 151 -12.88 -16.88 -10.87
N GLU A 152 -13.94 -16.23 -10.41
CA GLU A 152 -15.24 -16.29 -11.06
C GLU A 152 -15.41 -15.31 -12.24
N THR A 153 -14.54 -14.31 -12.35
CA THR A 153 -14.79 -13.14 -13.21
C THR A 153 -13.77 -12.93 -14.30
N HIS A 154 -12.49 -13.25 -14.07
CA HIS A 154 -11.41 -12.99 -15.01
C HIS A 154 -10.36 -14.10 -15.00
N PRO A 155 -9.87 -14.54 -16.18
CA PRO A 155 -8.68 -15.37 -16.25
C PRO A 155 -7.47 -14.64 -15.65
N TYR A 156 -6.62 -15.38 -14.95
CA TYR A 156 -5.37 -14.88 -14.41
C TYR A 156 -4.28 -15.93 -14.42
N VAL A 157 -3.04 -15.46 -14.34
CA VAL A 157 -1.88 -16.29 -14.01
C VAL A 157 -0.98 -15.54 -13.03
N PHE A 158 -0.26 -16.25 -12.18
CA PHE A 158 0.68 -15.64 -11.26
C PHE A 158 1.98 -16.42 -11.11
N ALA A 159 3.04 -15.70 -10.72
CA ALA A 159 4.36 -16.25 -10.41
C ALA A 159 4.76 -15.81 -9.00
N PHE A 160 5.29 -16.73 -8.19
CA PHE A 160 5.79 -16.44 -6.86
C PHE A 160 7.31 -16.28 -6.84
N HIS A 161 7.78 -15.14 -6.32
CA HIS A 161 9.18 -14.75 -6.26
C HIS A 161 9.65 -14.71 -4.80
N THR A 162 10.74 -15.41 -4.53
CA THR A 162 11.42 -15.47 -3.22
C THR A 162 12.90 -15.08 -3.31
N ASP A 163 13.35 -14.68 -4.50
CA ASP A 163 14.73 -14.29 -4.82
C ASP A 163 15.08 -12.88 -4.32
N GLU A 164 14.08 -12.07 -3.97
CA GLU A 164 14.28 -10.76 -3.36
C GLU A 164 14.06 -10.78 -1.84
N ARG A 165 14.52 -9.72 -1.16
CA ARG A 165 14.34 -9.54 0.29
C ARG A 165 12.87 -9.62 0.74
N HIS A 166 11.95 -9.24 -0.13
CA HIS A 166 10.52 -9.26 0.12
C HIS A 166 9.90 -10.40 -0.68
N PRO A 167 9.25 -11.38 -0.04
CA PRO A 167 8.49 -12.37 -0.79
C PRO A 167 7.33 -11.64 -1.49
N HIS A 168 7.16 -11.92 -2.78
CA HIS A 168 6.18 -11.23 -3.61
C HIS A 168 5.63 -12.11 -4.73
N VAL A 169 4.39 -11.85 -5.12
CA VAL A 169 3.71 -12.48 -6.25
C VAL A 169 3.47 -11.46 -7.33
N HIS A 170 3.80 -11.84 -8.55
CA HIS A 170 3.37 -11.15 -9.77
C HIS A 170 2.09 -11.81 -10.28
N LEU A 171 0.96 -11.12 -10.19
CA LEU A 171 -0.34 -11.57 -10.67
C LEU A 171 -0.72 -10.81 -11.94
N THR A 172 -0.97 -11.51 -13.04
CA THR A 172 -1.43 -10.93 -14.31
C THR A 172 -2.85 -11.38 -14.55
N VAL A 173 -3.78 -10.42 -14.65
CA VAL A 173 -5.21 -10.69 -14.87
C VAL A 173 -5.60 -10.23 -16.26
N ARG A 174 -6.34 -11.04 -17.02
CA ARG A 174 -6.87 -10.62 -18.33
C ARG A 174 -7.83 -9.45 -18.13
N SER A 175 -7.71 -8.41 -18.94
CA SER A 175 -8.55 -7.21 -18.80
C SER A 175 -10.01 -7.50 -19.14
N LEU A 176 -10.26 -8.45 -20.05
CA LEU A 176 -11.60 -8.89 -20.43
C LEU A 176 -11.98 -10.11 -19.60
N GLY A 177 -13.08 -10.01 -18.85
CA GLY A 177 -13.65 -11.07 -18.02
C GLY A 177 -14.41 -12.13 -18.82
N HIS A 178 -14.92 -13.14 -18.12
CA HIS A 178 -15.73 -14.22 -18.71
C HIS A 178 -17.09 -13.73 -19.22
N ASP A 179 -17.63 -12.67 -18.59
CA ASP A 179 -18.87 -11.99 -18.95
C ASP A 179 -18.68 -10.89 -20.02
N GLY A 180 -17.45 -10.74 -20.53
CA GLY A 180 -17.07 -9.69 -21.45
C GLY A 180 -17.00 -8.29 -20.82
N LEU A 181 -17.10 -8.14 -19.50
CA LEU A 181 -16.83 -6.88 -18.82
C LEU A 181 -15.33 -6.64 -18.68
N LYS A 182 -14.93 -5.36 -18.59
CA LYS A 182 -13.52 -4.97 -18.49
C LYS A 182 -13.12 -4.64 -17.06
N LEU A 183 -12.03 -5.26 -16.62
CA LEU A 183 -11.37 -4.95 -15.35
C LEU A 183 -10.79 -3.52 -15.37
N ASN A 184 -11.37 -2.64 -14.55
CA ASN A 184 -10.98 -1.23 -14.45
C ASN A 184 -10.86 -0.74 -13.00
N PRO A 185 -9.93 -1.31 -12.22
CA PRO A 185 -9.83 -1.04 -10.79
C PRO A 185 -9.58 0.43 -10.50
N ARG A 186 -10.29 0.91 -9.49
CA ARG A 186 -10.20 2.25 -8.90
C ARG A 186 -9.58 2.14 -7.51
N LYS A 187 -9.57 3.28 -6.79
CA LYS A 187 -8.97 3.36 -5.45
C LYS A 187 -9.71 2.50 -4.42
N ALA A 188 -11.03 2.28 -4.62
CA ALA A 188 -11.83 1.42 -3.74
C ALA A 188 -11.43 -0.05 -3.90
N ASP A 189 -11.27 -0.50 -5.15
CA ASP A 189 -10.87 -1.88 -5.46
C ASP A 189 -9.51 -2.18 -4.87
N LEU A 190 -8.53 -1.28 -5.05
CA LEU A 190 -7.19 -1.44 -4.45
C LEU A 190 -7.21 -1.53 -2.92
N GLU A 191 -8.16 -0.88 -2.27
CA GLU A 191 -8.31 -0.96 -0.83
C GLU A 191 -8.94 -2.29 -0.41
N GLN A 192 -9.99 -2.70 -1.10
CA GLN A 192 -10.62 -4.01 -0.91
C GLN A 192 -9.64 -5.14 -1.15
N TRP A 193 -8.80 -5.06 -2.18
CA TRP A 193 -7.77 -6.05 -2.46
C TRP A 193 -6.74 -6.14 -1.34
N ARG A 194 -6.31 -5.02 -0.75
CA ARG A 194 -5.42 -5.06 0.42
C ARG A 194 -6.09 -5.71 1.62
N GLN A 195 -7.34 -5.36 1.90
CA GLN A 195 -8.09 -5.95 3.02
C GLN A 195 -8.30 -7.46 2.82
N THR A 196 -8.64 -7.87 1.60
CA THR A 196 -8.81 -9.28 1.23
C THR A 196 -7.48 -10.03 1.37
N PHE A 197 -6.38 -9.46 0.87
CA PHE A 197 -5.06 -10.08 0.97
C PHE A 197 -4.60 -10.22 2.44
N ALA A 198 -4.84 -9.20 3.27
CA ALA A 198 -4.55 -9.29 4.71
C ALA A 198 -5.39 -10.36 5.41
N ALA A 199 -6.67 -10.49 5.07
CA ALA A 199 -7.55 -11.50 5.64
C ALA A 199 -7.09 -12.92 5.27
N VAL A 200 -6.85 -13.21 3.98
CA VAL A 200 -6.42 -14.56 3.56
C VAL A 200 -5.04 -14.95 4.07
N LEU A 201 -4.16 -13.98 4.37
CA LEU A 201 -2.90 -14.21 5.08
C LEU A 201 -3.14 -14.62 6.54
N ARG A 202 -4.05 -13.94 7.24
CA ARG A 202 -4.40 -14.25 8.63
C ARG A 202 -5.07 -15.62 8.76
N ASP A 203 -5.93 -15.99 7.82
CA ASP A 203 -6.52 -17.33 7.75
C ASP A 203 -5.46 -18.43 7.62
N ARG A 204 -4.26 -18.08 7.15
CA ARG A 204 -3.08 -18.96 7.02
C ARG A 204 -2.05 -18.77 8.13
N GLY A 205 -2.43 -18.08 9.21
CA GLY A 205 -1.56 -17.84 10.36
C GLY A 205 -0.40 -16.88 10.07
N VAL A 206 -0.55 -15.98 9.09
CA VAL A 206 0.38 -14.87 8.86
C VAL A 206 -0.28 -13.58 9.35
N GLU A 207 0.28 -13.00 10.41
CA GLU A 207 -0.17 -11.70 10.92
C GLU A 207 0.03 -10.61 9.85
N ALA A 208 -1.08 -10.02 9.42
CA ALA A 208 -1.09 -9.02 8.37
C ALA A 208 -2.21 -8.01 8.59
N GLU A 209 -1.97 -6.76 8.19
CA GLU A 209 -2.99 -5.71 8.22
C GLU A 209 -2.91 -4.82 6.97
N ALA A 210 -4.02 -4.14 6.67
CA ALA A 210 -4.16 -3.23 5.55
C ALA A 210 -4.60 -1.85 6.03
N THR A 211 -3.73 -1.12 6.73
CA THR A 211 -4.05 0.22 7.21
C THR A 211 -3.63 1.33 6.23
N PRO A 212 -4.45 2.38 6.08
CA PRO A 212 -4.02 3.56 5.36
C PRO A 212 -2.88 4.24 6.13
N ARG A 213 -1.90 4.81 5.42
CA ARG A 213 -0.72 5.51 6.02
C ARG A 213 -1.04 6.43 7.19
N ARG A 214 -2.17 7.13 7.13
CA ARG A 214 -2.60 8.07 8.18
C ARG A 214 -2.90 7.40 9.52
N ALA A 215 -3.38 6.15 9.51
CA ALA A 215 -3.61 5.36 10.71
C ALA A 215 -2.30 5.08 11.46
N ARG A 216 -1.19 5.01 10.72
CA ARG A 216 0.17 4.81 11.24
C ARG A 216 0.92 6.10 11.56
N GLY A 217 0.23 7.24 11.55
CA GLY A 217 0.86 8.55 11.77
C GLY A 217 1.75 9.05 10.62
N VAL A 218 1.86 8.30 9.52
CA VAL A 218 2.77 8.64 8.42
C VAL A 218 2.12 9.67 7.49
N VAL A 219 2.59 10.92 7.59
CA VAL A 219 2.13 12.04 6.75
C VAL A 219 2.91 12.19 5.45
N ARG A 220 4.18 11.77 5.42
CA ARG A 220 5.04 11.89 4.25
C ARG A 220 4.70 10.81 3.24
N LYS A 221 4.63 11.19 1.96
CA LYS A 221 4.57 10.21 0.88
C LYS A 221 5.96 9.59 0.72
N ALA A 222 5.99 8.28 0.47
CA ALA A 222 7.19 7.63 -0.01
C ALA A 222 7.68 8.33 -1.28
N GLU A 223 8.98 8.44 -1.40
CA GLU A 223 9.61 9.02 -2.57
C GLU A 223 9.38 8.13 -3.80
N ALA A 224 9.15 8.76 -4.95
CA ALA A 224 9.10 8.02 -6.21
C ALA A 224 10.51 7.54 -6.58
N ASN A 225 10.65 6.26 -6.94
CA ASN A 225 11.94 5.66 -7.31
C ASN A 225 12.71 6.48 -8.38
N ALA A 226 12.00 7.09 -9.34
CA ALA A 226 12.61 7.96 -10.34
C ALA A 226 13.28 9.19 -9.72
N VAL A 227 12.63 9.84 -8.74
CA VAL A 227 13.19 11.00 -8.02
C VAL A 227 14.40 10.57 -7.20
N ARG A 228 14.30 9.43 -6.49
CA ARG A 228 15.43 8.85 -5.74
C ARG A 228 16.63 8.61 -6.64
N ARG A 229 16.45 7.90 -7.77
CA ARG A 229 17.53 7.62 -8.73
C ARG A 229 18.15 8.90 -9.32
N ILE A 230 17.37 9.94 -9.58
CA ILE A 230 17.90 11.23 -10.04
C ILE A 230 18.76 11.86 -8.93
N ARG A 231 18.28 11.87 -7.68
CA ARG A 231 19.03 12.37 -6.53
C ARG A 231 20.33 11.60 -6.31
N ASP A 232 20.28 10.26 -6.39
CA ASP A 232 21.46 9.41 -6.22
C ASP A 232 22.53 9.73 -7.27
N ARG A 233 22.15 10.02 -8.52
CA ARG A 233 23.08 10.48 -9.55
C ARG A 233 23.63 11.87 -9.24
N PHE A 234 22.76 12.81 -8.88
CA PHE A 234 23.18 14.16 -8.51
C PHE A 234 24.17 14.17 -7.34
N ASN A 235 23.92 13.36 -6.30
CA ASN A 235 24.82 13.21 -5.15
C ASN A 235 26.19 12.62 -5.52
N LYS A 236 26.29 11.89 -6.65
CA LYS A 236 27.54 11.41 -7.23
C LYS A 236 28.20 12.42 -8.17
N GLY A 237 27.73 13.67 -8.18
CA GLY A 237 28.21 14.73 -9.08
C GLY A 237 27.71 14.59 -10.52
N GLN A 238 26.72 13.74 -10.78
CA GLN A 238 26.23 13.46 -12.14
C GLN A 238 24.83 14.05 -12.37
N GLY A 239 24.71 14.88 -13.41
CA GLY A 239 23.44 15.45 -13.85
C GLY A 239 22.89 16.54 -12.93
N GLN A 240 21.65 16.94 -13.19
CA GLN A 240 20.97 18.01 -12.45
C GLN A 240 20.19 17.48 -11.24
N PRO A 241 19.96 18.32 -10.20
CA PRO A 241 19.13 17.93 -9.07
C PRO A 241 17.70 17.67 -9.53
N ALA A 242 16.99 16.78 -8.82
CA ALA A 242 15.61 16.50 -9.14
C ALA A 242 14.76 17.78 -9.02
N LYS A 243 13.96 18.10 -10.06
CA LYS A 243 13.05 19.27 -10.04
C LYS A 243 12.13 19.28 -8.81
N ALA A 244 11.71 18.09 -8.36
CA ALA A 244 10.92 17.93 -7.15
C ALA A 244 11.64 18.39 -5.87
N ASP A 245 12.97 18.22 -5.80
CA ASP A 245 13.78 18.62 -4.65
C ASP A 245 14.00 20.12 -4.65
N VAL A 246 14.35 20.68 -5.82
CA VAL A 246 14.47 22.14 -6.01
C VAL A 246 13.15 22.83 -5.68
N GLY A 247 12.03 22.30 -6.17
CA GLY A 247 10.70 22.81 -5.86
C GLY A 247 10.35 22.71 -4.38
N ALA A 248 10.75 21.62 -3.71
CA ALA A 248 10.52 21.45 -2.28
C ALA A 248 11.32 22.46 -1.44
N VAL A 249 12.58 22.74 -1.79
CA VAL A 249 13.41 23.76 -1.13
C VAL A 249 12.83 25.15 -1.34
N ARG A 250 12.45 25.51 -2.58
CA ARG A 250 11.80 26.79 -2.87
C ARG A 250 10.52 26.98 -2.04
N ALA A 251 9.68 25.95 -1.97
CA ALA A 251 8.48 25.99 -1.15
C ALA A 251 8.80 26.11 0.34
N ALA A 252 9.86 25.46 0.84
CA ALA A 252 10.26 25.56 2.24
C ALA A 252 10.74 26.96 2.63
N LEU A 253 11.38 27.68 1.70
CA LEU A 253 11.81 29.07 1.90
C LEU A 253 10.65 30.09 1.81
N ASP A 254 9.59 29.75 1.08
CA ASP A 254 8.40 30.59 0.91
C ASP A 254 7.46 30.50 2.13
N LYS A 255 7.75 31.29 3.16
CA LYS A 255 6.98 31.35 4.41
C LYS A 255 5.62 32.05 4.29
N THR A 256 5.39 32.84 3.23
CA THR A 256 4.17 33.65 3.07
C THR A 256 3.01 32.85 2.48
N ARG A 257 3.28 31.67 1.93
CA ARG A 257 2.25 30.87 1.25
C ARG A 257 1.44 30.01 2.23
N PRO A 258 0.16 30.34 2.49
CA PRO A 258 -0.69 29.50 3.32
C PRO A 258 -0.90 28.14 2.63
N SER A 259 -0.88 27.08 3.42
CA SER A 259 -1.11 25.74 2.92
C SER A 259 -2.33 25.12 3.59
N MET A 260 -3.45 25.22 2.88
CA MET A 260 -4.71 24.57 3.26
C MET A 260 -4.53 23.05 3.41
N TRP A 261 -3.66 22.44 2.60
CA TRP A 261 -3.36 21.02 2.70
C TRP A 261 -2.53 20.67 3.92
N ARG A 262 -1.64 21.55 4.41
CA ARG A 262 -0.92 21.37 5.69
C ARG A 262 -1.91 21.35 6.85
N ALA A 263 -2.78 22.36 6.95
CA ALA A 263 -3.80 22.43 7.99
C ALA A 263 -4.71 21.19 7.98
N ALA A 264 -5.12 20.71 6.80
CA ALA A 264 -5.91 19.49 6.67
C ALA A 264 -5.16 18.21 7.08
N ILE A 265 -3.85 18.13 6.86
CA ILE A 265 -3.01 17.01 7.32
C ILE A 265 -2.93 17.02 8.85
N HIS A 266 -2.62 18.17 9.44
CA HIS A 266 -2.53 18.36 10.89
C HIS A 266 -3.85 18.04 11.57
N ALA A 267 -4.96 18.67 11.15
CA ALA A 267 -6.29 18.41 11.70
C ALA A 267 -6.67 16.91 11.64
N ARG A 268 -6.34 16.24 10.54
CA ARG A 268 -6.61 14.81 10.40
C ARG A 268 -5.74 13.95 11.31
N GLN A 269 -4.46 14.29 11.47
CA GLN A 269 -3.58 13.56 12.37
C GLN A 269 -3.94 13.79 13.83
N THR A 270 -4.32 15.01 14.20
CA THR A 270 -4.88 15.33 15.52
C THR A 270 -6.11 14.47 15.77
N ALA A 271 -7.08 14.42 14.85
CA ALA A 271 -8.27 13.60 15.01
C ALA A 271 -7.95 12.10 15.22
N VAL A 272 -7.04 11.53 14.41
CA VAL A 272 -6.61 10.12 14.57
C VAL A 272 -5.95 9.88 15.92
N ARG A 273 -5.04 10.77 16.35
CA ARG A 273 -4.33 10.64 17.63
C ARG A 273 -5.27 10.80 18.83
N THR A 274 -6.11 11.83 18.83
CA THR A 274 -7.13 12.05 19.87
C THR A 274 -8.03 10.83 20.01
N PHE A 275 -8.43 10.26 18.88
CA PHE A 275 -9.22 9.04 18.87
C PHE A 275 -8.49 7.87 19.54
N LEU A 276 -7.25 7.59 19.15
CA LEU A 276 -6.48 6.46 19.72
C LEU A 276 -6.23 6.64 21.23
N VAL A 277 -5.99 7.88 21.68
CA VAL A 277 -5.87 8.20 23.12
C VAL A 277 -7.19 7.99 23.85
N ALA A 278 -8.32 8.47 23.30
CA ALA A 278 -9.62 8.26 23.91
C ALA A 278 -9.94 6.76 24.03
N GLN A 279 -9.60 5.98 22.99
CA GLN A 279 -9.80 4.54 22.97
C GLN A 279 -8.92 3.82 24.00
N SER A 280 -7.66 4.21 24.18
CA SER A 280 -6.80 3.62 25.22
C SER A 280 -7.32 3.94 26.62
N MET A 281 -7.77 5.19 26.86
CA MET A 281 -8.38 5.59 28.14
C MET A 281 -9.71 4.88 28.43
N ALA A 282 -10.49 4.54 27.41
CA ALA A 282 -11.73 3.78 27.59
C ALA A 282 -11.42 2.33 27.98
N LEU A 283 -10.46 1.71 27.30
CA LEU A 283 -10.05 0.33 27.58
C LEU A 283 -9.37 0.19 28.94
N SER A 284 -8.60 1.19 29.38
CA SER A 284 -7.92 1.16 30.69
C SER A 284 -8.88 1.22 31.88
N ARG A 285 -10.11 1.70 31.68
CA ARG A 285 -11.17 1.73 32.72
C ARG A 285 -12.02 0.46 32.73
N SER A 286 -11.79 -0.46 31.79
CA SER A 286 -12.49 -1.73 31.76
C SER A 286 -12.05 -2.61 32.94
N GLY A 287 -12.98 -3.36 33.51
CA GLY A 287 -12.67 -4.41 34.50
C GLY A 287 -12.04 -5.68 33.88
N ASP A 288 -11.93 -5.74 32.56
CA ASP A 288 -11.32 -6.86 31.85
C ASP A 288 -9.80 -6.66 31.66
N ALA A 289 -9.00 -7.61 32.17
CA ALA A 289 -7.53 -7.60 32.08
C ALA A 289 -7.04 -7.57 30.62
N GLU A 290 -7.80 -8.18 29.71
CA GLU A 290 -7.50 -8.22 28.29
C GLU A 290 -7.68 -6.86 27.61
N ASN A 291 -8.69 -6.08 27.99
CA ASN A 291 -8.85 -4.69 27.59
C ASN A 291 -7.74 -3.80 28.18
N GLN A 292 -7.33 -4.02 29.44
CA GLN A 292 -6.26 -3.24 30.07
C GLN A 292 -4.91 -3.44 29.37
N ARG A 293 -4.54 -4.68 29.02
CA ARG A 293 -3.33 -4.95 28.21
C ARG A 293 -3.36 -4.28 26.84
N LEU A 294 -4.53 -4.29 26.18
CA LEU A 294 -4.70 -3.59 24.90
C LEU A 294 -4.57 -2.06 25.07
N ALA A 295 -5.07 -1.51 26.17
CA ALA A 295 -4.94 -0.08 26.48
C ALA A 295 -3.47 0.35 26.61
N GLU A 296 -2.66 -0.43 27.32
CA GLU A 296 -1.22 -0.18 27.48
C GLU A 296 -0.48 -0.25 26.14
N THR A 297 -0.74 -1.30 25.36
CA THR A 297 -0.17 -1.48 24.02
C THR A 297 -0.55 -0.31 23.11
N LEU A 298 -1.82 0.13 23.15
CA LEU A 298 -2.30 1.25 22.35
C LEU A 298 -1.70 2.59 22.79
N LYS A 299 -1.51 2.80 24.09
CA LYS A 299 -0.81 3.98 24.63
C LYS A 299 0.63 4.04 24.14
N ALA A 300 1.35 2.92 24.19
CA ALA A 300 2.72 2.81 23.66
C ALA A 300 2.76 3.05 22.15
N PHE A 301 1.78 2.52 21.40
CA PHE A 301 1.64 2.76 19.97
C PHE A 301 1.49 4.24 19.64
N VAL A 302 0.60 4.97 20.33
CA VAL A 302 0.38 6.41 20.11
C VAL A 302 1.64 7.21 20.44
N GLY A 303 2.31 6.90 21.55
CA GLY A 303 3.55 7.57 21.97
C GLY A 303 4.71 7.38 20.99
N SER A 304 4.68 6.31 20.20
CA SER A 304 5.71 5.98 19.20
C SER A 304 5.35 6.42 17.77
N LEU A 305 4.25 7.16 17.57
CA LEU A 305 3.89 7.70 16.26
C LEU A 305 4.87 8.79 15.82
N PRO A 306 5.29 8.81 14.53
CA PRO A 306 6.23 9.81 14.03
C PRO A 306 5.63 11.22 14.11
N PRO A 307 6.46 12.28 14.21
CA PRO A 307 5.97 13.66 14.25
C PRO A 307 5.11 13.98 13.03
N VAL A 308 4.08 14.81 13.24
CA VAL A 308 3.21 15.33 12.17
C VAL A 308 3.95 16.44 11.45
N GLU A 309 4.98 16.06 10.69
CA GLU A 309 5.86 16.99 9.99
C GLU A 309 5.92 16.62 8.51
N THR A 310 5.46 17.52 7.66
CA THR A 310 5.51 17.40 6.21
C THR A 310 6.94 17.53 5.69
N ARG A 311 7.18 17.13 4.43
CA ARG A 311 8.50 17.28 3.81
C ARG A 311 8.95 18.75 3.76
N GLN A 312 8.01 19.67 3.54
CA GLN A 312 8.28 21.10 3.48
C GLN A 312 8.71 21.64 4.85
N GLU A 313 8.01 21.28 5.92
CA GLU A 313 8.36 21.69 7.30
C GLU A 313 9.72 21.14 7.73
N ALA A 314 10.00 19.87 7.42
CA ALA A 314 11.30 19.26 7.69
C ALA A 314 12.44 19.99 6.97
N LEU A 315 12.26 20.30 5.68
CA LEU A 315 13.25 21.06 4.91
C LEU A 315 13.42 22.49 5.45
N ALA A 316 12.34 23.17 5.83
CA ALA A 316 12.41 24.50 6.40
C ALA A 316 13.24 24.50 7.69
N ARG A 317 12.96 23.56 8.59
CA ARG A 317 13.71 23.36 9.84
C ARG A 317 15.18 23.03 9.58
N GLU A 318 15.49 22.14 8.63
CA GLU A 318 16.87 21.82 8.27
C GLU A 318 17.64 23.02 7.72
N ILE A 319 16.97 23.88 6.93
CA ILE A 319 17.56 25.13 6.41
C ILE A 319 17.85 26.11 7.55
N GLU A 320 16.92 26.28 8.50
CA GLU A 320 17.10 27.15 9.67
C GLU A 320 18.27 26.66 10.54
N VAL A 321 18.30 25.38 10.88
CA VAL A 321 19.40 24.78 11.66
C VAL A 321 20.76 24.98 10.97
N ARG A 322 20.82 24.88 9.64
CA ARG A 322 22.06 25.14 8.89
C ARG A 322 22.44 26.62 8.90
N ARG A 323 21.46 27.52 8.78
CA ARG A 323 21.69 28.97 8.86
C ARG A 323 22.26 29.37 10.22
N ASP A 324 21.66 28.87 11.30
CA ASP A 324 22.10 29.17 12.66
C ASP A 324 23.53 28.66 12.92
N LYS A 325 23.89 27.48 12.41
CA LYS A 325 25.26 26.95 12.49
C LYS A 325 26.28 27.72 11.65
N SER A 326 25.83 28.42 10.62
CA SER A 326 26.67 29.24 9.74
C SER A 326 26.70 30.72 10.13
N ALA A 327 25.94 31.13 11.14
CA ALA A 327 25.97 32.50 11.65
C ALA A 327 27.29 32.73 12.39
N PRO A 328 28.08 33.76 12.03
CA PRO A 328 29.30 34.08 12.75
C PRO A 328 28.95 34.45 14.19
N GLU A 329 29.66 33.87 15.17
CA GLU A 329 29.59 34.30 16.56
C GLU A 329 29.85 35.81 16.61
N THR A 330 28.86 36.58 17.03
CA THR A 330 29.03 38.01 17.32
C THR A 330 30.02 38.11 18.47
N ARG A 331 31.30 38.32 18.15
CA ARG A 331 32.31 38.75 19.11
C ARG A 331 31.84 40.09 19.66
N GLU A 332 31.46 40.12 20.93
CA GLU A 332 31.25 41.37 21.65
C GLU A 332 32.51 42.23 21.50
N PRO A 333 32.38 43.53 21.14
CA PRO A 333 33.52 44.42 21.12
C PRO A 333 34.00 44.57 22.55
N ASN A 334 35.19 44.03 22.82
CA ASN A 334 35.89 44.15 24.08
C ASN A 334 36.26 45.63 24.27
N HIS A 335 35.39 46.40 24.91
CA HIS A 335 35.71 47.74 25.39
C HIS A 335 36.68 47.62 26.56
N ARG A 336 37.98 47.59 26.25
CA ARG A 336 39.02 47.94 27.22
C ARG A 336 39.46 49.39 27.01
N ARG A 337 39.44 50.08 28.14
CA ARG A 337 39.70 51.51 28.37
C ARG A 337 41.07 51.97 27.92
#